data_AF-A0A2V7M413-F1
#
_entry.id   AF-A0A2V7M413-F1
#
_cell.length_a   1.000
_cell.length_b   1.000
_cell.length_c   1.000
_cell.angle_alpha   90.00
_cell.angle_beta   90.00
_cell.angle_gamma   90.00
#
_symmetry.space_group_name_H-M   'P 1'
#
loop_
_entity.id
_entity.type
_entity.pdbx_description
1 polymer ?
#
loop_
_entity_poly.entity_id
_entity_poly.type
_entity_poly.pdbx_seq_one_letter_code
_entity_poly.pdbx_strand_id
1 'polypeptide(L)'
;MGLLRRVRREEPRGELVAVSGADPLNLVGIVTPGDVLAGVATNRILYRDGIPVAIKEGAGSGERYLVEVAPDERERLKSALVRGRVAPLVRTYLGKSRPAFTAASDPR
;
A
#
# COMPACT_ATOMS: atom_id res chain seq x y z
N MET A 1 -26.44 5.99 10.53
CA MET A 1 -25.75 4.68 10.68
C MET A 1 -25.50 3.98 9.34
N GLY A 2 -24.80 4.60 8.37
CA GLY A 2 -24.55 3.96 7.06
C GLY A 2 -23.30 4.42 6.31
N LEU A 3 -22.41 5.19 6.94
CA LEU A 3 -21.25 5.78 6.27
C LEU A 3 -20.31 4.73 5.65
N LEU A 4 -19.92 3.70 6.41
CA LEU A 4 -19.04 2.64 5.89
C LEU A 4 -19.66 1.85 4.71
N ARG A 5 -20.99 1.67 4.70
CA ARG A 5 -21.68 1.02 3.57
C ARG A 5 -21.69 1.89 2.32
N ARG A 6 -21.65 3.22 2.46
CA ARG A 6 -21.51 4.14 1.32
C ARG A 6 -20.10 4.11 0.76
N VAL A 7 -19.08 4.16 1.63
CA VAL A 7 -17.66 4.08 1.22
C VAL A 7 -17.40 2.80 0.42
N ARG A 8 -17.95 1.65 0.85
CA ARG A 8 -17.83 0.38 0.11
C ARG A 8 -18.43 0.40 -1.30
N ARG A 9 -19.31 1.36 -1.61
CA ARG A 9 -19.96 1.52 -2.92
C ARG A 9 -19.25 2.54 -3.80
N GLU A 10 -18.25 3.26 -3.28
CA GLU A 10 -17.43 4.16 -4.09
C GLU A 10 -16.61 3.34 -5.09
N GLU A 11 -16.35 3.92 -6.26
CA GLU A 11 -15.47 3.28 -7.23
C GLU A 11 -14.04 3.17 -6.68
N PRO A 12 -13.36 2.02 -6.87
CA PRO A 12 -11.96 1.86 -6.50
C PRO A 12 -11.10 2.92 -7.18
N ARG A 13 -10.21 3.58 -6.43
CA ARG A 13 -9.35 4.65 -6.95
C ARG A 13 -7.97 4.13 -7.38
N GLY A 14 -7.68 2.85 -7.13
CA GLY A 14 -6.38 2.25 -7.36
C GLY A 14 -5.31 2.80 -6.41
N GLU A 15 -5.71 3.29 -5.23
CA GLU A 15 -4.78 3.94 -4.30
C GLU A 15 -3.82 2.91 -3.70
N LEU A 16 -2.52 3.19 -3.81
CA LEU A 16 -1.46 2.32 -3.32
C LEU A 16 -0.86 2.84 -2.01
N VAL A 17 -0.94 2.03 -0.96
CA VAL A 17 -0.43 2.38 0.38
C VAL A 17 0.50 1.28 0.90
N ALA A 18 1.75 1.62 1.17
CA ALA A 18 2.72 0.72 1.78
C ALA A 18 2.72 0.87 3.32
N VAL A 19 2.52 -0.24 4.03
CA VAL A 19 2.47 -0.33 5.49
C VAL A 19 3.62 -1.20 5.99
N SER A 20 4.12 -0.93 7.20
CA SER A 20 5.15 -1.78 7.83
C SER A 20 4.54 -3.09 8.31
N GLY A 21 5.29 -4.19 8.21
CA GLY A 21 4.89 -5.46 8.82
C GLY A 21 4.74 -5.39 10.35
N ALA A 22 5.43 -4.45 11.00
CA ALA A 22 5.30 -4.20 12.44
C ALA A 22 4.06 -3.37 12.83
N ASP A 23 3.23 -2.96 11.87
CA ASP A 23 1.97 -2.30 12.18
C ASP A 23 1.02 -3.29 12.89
N PRO A 24 0.33 -2.90 13.97
CA PRO A 24 -0.59 -3.78 14.69
C PRO A 24 -1.76 -4.28 13.83
N LEU A 25 -2.04 -3.61 12.70
CA LEU A 25 -3.05 -4.01 11.73
C LEU A 25 -2.48 -4.82 10.55
N ASN A 26 -1.28 -5.41 10.68
CA ASN A 26 -0.81 -6.43 9.75
C ASN A 26 -1.67 -7.70 9.90
N LEU A 27 -2.72 -7.81 9.08
CA LEU A 27 -3.66 -8.93 9.08
C LEU A 27 -3.42 -9.90 7.90
N VAL A 28 -2.31 -9.75 7.17
CA VAL A 28 -1.98 -10.62 6.02
C VAL A 28 -1.78 -12.05 6.49
N GLY A 29 -2.44 -13.00 5.84
CA GLY A 29 -2.46 -14.42 6.21
C GLY A 29 -3.35 -14.75 7.42
N ILE A 30 -3.94 -13.73 8.07
CA ILE A 30 -4.93 -13.90 9.15
C ILE A 30 -6.34 -13.76 8.59
N VAL A 31 -6.62 -12.65 7.89
CA VAL A 31 -7.92 -12.37 7.27
C VAL A 31 -7.91 -12.57 5.75
N THR A 32 -6.73 -12.82 5.19
CA THR A 32 -6.52 -13.13 3.77
C THR A 32 -5.93 -14.52 3.61
N PRO A 33 -6.17 -15.21 2.49
CA PRO A 33 -5.47 -16.45 2.17
C PRO A 33 -3.95 -16.26 2.11
N GLY A 34 -3.21 -17.34 2.37
CA GLY A 34 -1.75 -17.38 2.27
C GLY A 34 -1.04 -17.36 3.63
N ASP A 35 0.29 -17.26 3.56
CA ASP A 35 1.16 -17.28 4.75
C ASP A 35 1.04 -15.98 5.56
N VAL A 36 1.16 -16.09 6.89
CA VAL A 36 1.21 -14.93 7.78
C VAL A 36 2.52 -14.17 7.55
N LEU A 37 2.43 -12.86 7.33
CA LEU A 37 3.61 -12.02 7.24
C LEU A 37 4.16 -11.71 8.63
N ALA A 38 5.42 -12.06 8.88
CA ALA A 38 6.06 -11.79 10.16
C ALA A 38 6.03 -10.29 10.52
N GLY A 39 5.69 -10.00 11.78
CA GLY A 39 5.45 -8.67 12.32
C GLY A 39 6.71 -7.83 12.59
N VAL A 40 7.63 -7.74 11.64
CA VAL A 40 8.91 -7.03 11.79
C VAL A 40 8.98 -5.77 10.94
N ALA A 41 9.74 -4.77 11.40
CA ALA A 41 9.78 -3.44 10.79
C ALA A 41 10.36 -3.43 9.36
N THR A 42 11.19 -4.43 9.04
CA THR A 42 11.81 -4.63 7.73
C THR A 42 10.83 -5.16 6.68
N ASN A 43 9.72 -5.75 7.11
CA ASN A 43 8.69 -6.24 6.21
C ASN A 43 7.76 -5.10 5.77
N ARG A 44 7.22 -5.22 4.55
CA ARG A 44 6.26 -4.26 3.98
C ARG A 44 5.08 -4.98 3.35
N ILE A 45 3.91 -4.35 3.43
CA ILE A 45 2.68 -4.77 2.77
C ILE A 45 2.23 -3.62 1.89
N LEU A 46 1.96 -3.88 0.62
CA LEU A 46 1.33 -2.93 -0.29
C LEU A 46 -0.15 -3.25 -0.39
N TYR A 47 -0.98 -2.28 -0.04
CA TYR A 47 -2.42 -2.31 -0.22
C TYR A 47 -2.82 -1.53 -1.47
N ARG A 48 -3.78 -2.06 -2.23
CA ARG A 48 -4.54 -1.34 -3.25
C ARG A 48 -5.97 -1.20 -2.78
N ASP A 49 -6.42 0.03 -2.52
CA ASP A 49 -7.77 0.32 -2.01
C ASP A 49 -8.14 -0.54 -0.78
N GLY A 50 -7.17 -0.81 0.10
CA GLY A 50 -7.34 -1.62 1.32
C GLY A 50 -7.20 -3.13 1.13
N ILE A 51 -6.99 -3.63 -0.08
CA ILE A 51 -6.72 -5.04 -0.37
C ILE A 51 -5.20 -5.26 -0.52
N PRO A 52 -4.59 -6.21 0.21
CA PRO A 52 -3.15 -6.45 0.09
C PRO A 52 -2.84 -7.09 -1.27
N VAL A 53 -1.89 -6.52 -2.02
CA VAL A 53 -1.53 -6.95 -3.38
C VAL A 53 -0.08 -7.44 -3.50
N ALA A 54 0.80 -6.99 -2.61
CA ALA A 54 2.19 -7.44 -2.59
C ALA A 54 2.79 -7.31 -1.19
N ILE A 55 3.78 -8.13 -0.89
CA ILE A 55 4.58 -8.07 0.34
C ILE A 55 6.08 -8.08 0.01
N LYS A 56 6.86 -7.47 0.89
CA LYS A 56 8.32 -7.56 0.89
C LYS A 56 8.79 -8.07 2.23
N GLU A 57 9.57 -9.14 2.21
CA GLU A 57 10.16 -9.74 3.39
C GLU A 57 11.64 -9.39 3.46
N GLY A 58 12.06 -8.67 4.49
CA GLY A 58 13.46 -8.26 4.64
C GLY A 58 14.03 -7.38 3.50
N ALA A 59 15.31 -7.00 3.64
CA ALA A 59 15.97 -6.12 2.68
C ALA A 59 16.28 -6.82 1.34
N GLY A 60 16.58 -8.12 1.35
CA GLY A 60 17.09 -8.85 0.19
C GLY A 60 16.15 -9.88 -0.47
N SER A 61 15.03 -10.25 0.15
CA SER A 61 14.26 -11.44 -0.26
C SER A 61 13.31 -11.23 -1.45
N GLY A 62 13.43 -10.11 -2.16
CA GLY A 62 12.51 -9.72 -3.24
C GLY A 62 11.10 -9.38 -2.75
N GLU A 63 10.18 -9.19 -3.69
CA GLU A 63 8.75 -8.98 -3.44
C GLU A 63 7.93 -10.21 -3.86
N ARG A 64 6.90 -10.55 -3.09
CA ARG A 64 5.89 -11.57 -3.43
C ARG A 64 4.57 -10.87 -3.74
N TYR A 65 3.98 -11.17 -4.88
CA TYR A 65 2.65 -10.68 -5.26
C TYR A 65 1.58 -11.63 -4.73
N LEU A 66 0.53 -11.07 -4.14
CA LEU A 66 -0.59 -11.81 -3.55
C LEU A 66 -1.79 -11.95 -4.51
N VAL A 67 -1.70 -11.26 -5.65
CA VAL A 67 -2.68 -11.28 -6.74
C VAL A 67 -1.93 -11.50 -8.06
N GLU A 68 -2.65 -11.89 -9.10
CA GLU A 68 -2.12 -11.89 -10.45
C GLU A 68 -1.85 -10.45 -10.91
N VAL A 69 -0.62 -10.20 -11.37
CA VAL A 69 -0.17 -8.87 -11.79
C VAL A 69 0.48 -8.95 -13.17
N ALA A 70 -0.02 -8.13 -14.09
CA ALA A 70 0.53 -7.99 -15.43
C ALA A 70 1.99 -7.48 -15.39
N PRO A 71 2.87 -7.89 -16.33
CA PRO A 71 4.30 -7.58 -16.27
C PRO A 71 4.62 -6.08 -16.16
N ASP A 72 3.86 -5.25 -16.85
CA ASP A 72 3.94 -3.78 -16.87
C ASP A 72 3.53 -3.14 -15.53
N GLU A 73 2.62 -3.78 -14.79
CA GLU A 73 2.14 -3.29 -13.51
C GLU A 73 3.11 -3.63 -12.35
N ARG A 74 3.89 -4.71 -12.47
CA ARG A 74 4.83 -5.17 -11.43
C ARG A 74 5.81 -4.08 -11.01
N GLU A 75 6.38 -3.35 -11.97
CA GLU A 75 7.36 -2.31 -11.67
C GLU A 75 6.75 -1.14 -10.88
N ARG A 76 5.50 -0.78 -11.19
CA ARG A 76 4.75 0.25 -10.45
C ARG A 76 4.50 -0.18 -9.01
N LEU A 77 4.07 -1.42 -8.79
CA LEU A 77 3.81 -1.96 -7.45
C LEU A 77 5.10 -2.10 -6.64
N LYS A 78 6.17 -2.62 -7.25
CA LYS A 78 7.49 -2.68 -6.63
C LYS A 78 7.96 -1.30 -6.16
N SER A 79 7.86 -0.30 -7.04
CA SER A 79 8.21 1.08 -6.71
C SER A 79 7.37 1.64 -5.56
N ALA A 80 6.08 1.34 -5.51
CA ALA A 80 5.19 1.77 -4.43
C ALA A 80 5.48 1.04 -3.09
N LEU A 81 5.81 -0.25 -3.15
CA LEU A 81 6.14 -1.09 -1.99
C LEU A 81 7.47 -0.70 -1.32
N VAL A 82 8.46 -0.31 -2.12
CA VAL A 82 9.81 0.08 -1.65
C VAL A 82 9.92 1.55 -1.27
N ARG A 83 8.95 2.39 -1.66
CA ARG A 83 8.90 3.82 -1.27
C ARG A 83 8.70 3.97 0.25
N GLY A 84 9.80 3.86 0.99
CA GLY A 84 9.93 4.36 2.35
C GLY A 84 9.80 5.88 2.36
N ARG A 85 9.44 6.44 3.51
CA ARG A 85 9.37 7.90 3.69
C ARG A 85 10.72 8.50 3.27
N VAL A 86 10.74 9.22 2.14
CA VAL A 86 11.92 9.96 1.68
C VAL A 86 12.39 10.85 2.82
N ALA A 87 13.69 10.83 3.16
CA ALA A 87 14.22 11.62 4.26
C ALA A 87 13.81 13.10 4.10
N PRO A 88 13.44 13.82 5.19
CA PRO A 88 12.90 15.18 5.08
C PRO A 88 13.72 16.12 4.19
N LEU A 89 15.05 16.07 4.31
CA LEU A 89 15.97 16.87 3.51
C LEU A 89 15.94 16.50 2.02
N VAL A 90 15.84 15.19 1.72
CA VAL A 90 15.71 14.68 0.34
C VAL A 90 14.35 15.07 -0.25
N ARG A 91 13.28 15.18 0.55
CA ARG A 91 11.97 15.69 0.08
C ARG A 91 12.04 17.15 -0.37
N THR A 92 12.80 17.98 0.36
CA THR A 92 13.02 19.39 0.01
C THR A 92 13.79 19.51 -1.31
N TYR A 93 14.82 18.68 -1.49
CA TYR A 93 15.64 18.67 -2.70
C TYR A 93 14.91 18.08 -3.92
N LEU A 94 14.15 17.00 -3.71
CA LEU A 94 13.33 16.34 -4.75
C LEU A 94 11.99 17.05 -4.98
N GLY A 95 11.90 18.35 -4.68
CA GLY A 95 10.66 19.12 -4.70
C GLY A 95 9.75 18.76 -5.87
N LYS A 96 8.53 18.30 -5.53
CA LYS A 96 7.38 17.87 -6.37
C LYS A 96 7.14 16.36 -6.41
N SER A 97 6.46 15.84 -5.39
CA SER A 97 5.53 14.71 -5.52
C SER A 97 4.64 14.67 -4.27
N ARG A 98 3.64 15.55 -4.22
CA ARG A 98 2.44 15.27 -3.39
C ARG A 98 1.75 14.08 -4.05
N PRO A 99 1.40 12.98 -3.36
CA PRO A 99 0.23 12.25 -3.80
C PRO A 99 -0.94 13.23 -3.66
N ALA A 100 -1.67 13.45 -4.75
CA ALA A 100 -2.89 14.22 -4.71
C ALA A 100 -3.87 13.46 -3.82
N PHE A 101 -4.05 13.91 -2.58
CA PHE A 101 -5.27 13.63 -1.86
C PHE A 101 -6.37 14.42 -2.55
N THR A 102 -7.03 13.84 -3.54
CA THR A 102 -8.27 14.42 -4.07
C THR A 102 -9.37 14.11 -3.08
N ALA A 103 -9.47 14.93 -2.02
CA ALA A 103 -10.75 15.15 -1.40
C ALA A 103 -11.67 15.64 -2.51
N ALA A 104 -12.68 14.85 -2.86
CA ALA A 104 -13.78 15.33 -3.68
C ALA A 104 -14.30 16.61 -3.02
N SER A 105 -14.20 17.72 -3.74
CA SER A 105 -14.91 18.95 -3.46
C SER A 105 -16.40 18.61 -3.38
N ASP A 106 -16.99 18.81 -2.21
CA ASP A 106 -18.44 18.82 -2.03
C ASP A 106 -18.99 20.09 -2.69
N PRO A 107 -19.90 20.01 -3.67
CA PRO A 107 -20.65 21.16 -4.13
C PRO A 107 -22.01 21.17 -3.42
N ARG A 108 -22.13 21.87 -2.28
CA ARG A 108 -23.29 22.70 -1.88
C ARG A 108 -22.88 23.77 -0.88
#